data_AF-A0A7Y2CJE0-F1
#
_entry.id   AF-A0A7Y2CJE0-F1
#
_cell.length_a   1.000
_cell.length_b   1.000
_cell.length_c   1.000
_cell.angle_alpha   90.00
_cell.angle_beta   90.00
_cell.angle_gamma   90.00
#
_symmetry.space_group_name_H-M   'P 1'
#
loop_
_entity.id
_entity.type
_entity.pdbx_description
1 polymer ?
#
loop_
_entity_poly.entity_id
_entity_poly.type
_entity_poly.pdbx_seq_one_letter_code
_entity_poly.pdbx_strand_id
1 'polypeptide(L)' 'MGVTFPPSAEEVRELVRLRRDFHRHPELGYEEVRTAGIVTERMKSLGFDVRPGIAETGVL' A
#
# COMPACT_ATOMS: atom_id res chain seq x y z
N MET A 1 7.90 8.12 22.81
CA MET A 1 6.50 8.45 22.47
C MET A 1 5.96 7.33 21.61
N GLY A 2 5.57 6.22 22.23
CA GLY A 2 5.08 5.03 21.53
C GLY A 2 3.57 5.05 21.51
N VAL A 3 2.98 5.45 20.39
CA VAL A 3 1.55 5.28 20.15
C VAL A 3 1.35 3.91 19.52
N THR A 4 1.14 2.89 20.35
CA THR A 4 0.57 1.61 19.90
C THR A 4 -0.95 1.73 20.00
N PHE A 5 -1.58 2.25 18.94
CA PHE A 5 -3.00 2.06 18.73
C PHE A 5 -3.20 0.75 17.98
N PRO A 6 -3.92 -0.23 18.54
CA PRO A 6 -4.31 -1.39 17.77
C PRO A 6 -5.18 -0.94 16.59
N PRO A 7 -4.98 -1.49 15.38
CA PRO A 7 -5.85 -1.17 14.26
C PRO A 7 -7.29 -1.58 14.60
N SER A 8 -8.24 -0.76 14.19
CA SER A 8 -9.66 -1.07 14.24
C SER A 8 -9.96 -2.35 13.45
N ALA A 9 -11.09 -3.00 13.77
CA ALA A 9 -11.53 -4.18 13.04
C ALA A 9 -11.74 -3.90 11.53
N GLU A 10 -12.06 -2.66 11.17
CA GLU A 10 -12.21 -2.24 9.78
C GLU A 10 -10.86 -2.15 9.06
N GLU A 11 -9.87 -1.52 9.68
CA GLU A 11 -8.51 -1.45 9.14
C GLU A 11 -7.91 -2.85 8.95
N VAL A 12 -8.15 -3.76 9.90
CA VAL A 12 -7.72 -5.17 9.77
C VAL A 12 -8.40 -5.84 8.57
N ARG A 13 -9.72 -5.65 8.39
CA ARG A 13 -10.43 -6.23 7.23
C ARG A 13 -9.88 -5.69 5.91
N GLU A 14 -9.57 -4.41 5.85
CA GLU A 14 -9.01 -3.78 4.65
C GLU A 14 -7.60 -4.29 4.34
N LEU A 15 -6.74 -4.43 5.36
CA LEU A 15 -5.41 -5.04 5.20
C LEU A 15 -5.50 -6.49 4.72
N VAL A 16 -6.45 -7.28 5.25
CA VAL A 16 -6.70 -8.66 4.78
C VAL A 16 -7.16 -8.66 3.32
N ARG A 17 -8.03 -7.72 2.93
CA ARG A 17 -8.50 -7.56 1.54
C ARG A 17 -7.33 -7.27 0.60
N LEU A 18 -6.49 -6.29 0.93
CA LEU A 18 -5.30 -5.92 0.17
C LEU A 18 -4.31 -7.08 0.07
N ARG A 19 -4.02 -7.77 1.18
CA ARG A 19 -3.13 -8.95 1.18
C ARG A 19 -3.63 -10.03 0.23
N ARG A 20 -4.93 -10.36 0.27
CA ARG A 20 -5.52 -11.39 -0.61
C ARG A 20 -5.47 -10.96 -2.07
N ASP A 21 -5.66 -9.68 -2.33
CA ASP A 21 -5.61 -9.10 -3.67
C ASP A 21 -4.19 -9.16 -4.26
N PHE A 22 -3.17 -8.70 -3.53
CA PHE A 22 -1.76 -8.84 -3.95
C PHE A 22 -1.34 -10.30 -4.14
N HIS A 23 -1.82 -11.23 -3.31
CA HIS A 23 -1.51 -12.65 -3.51
C HIS A 23 -2.17 -13.25 -4.76
N ARG A 24 -3.31 -12.72 -5.21
CA ARG A 24 -3.96 -13.17 -6.46
C ARG A 24 -3.32 -12.55 -7.71
N HIS A 25 -2.67 -11.40 -7.55
CA HIS A 25 -2.05 -10.63 -8.62
C HIS A 25 -0.59 -10.32 -8.27
N PRO A 26 0.28 -11.35 -8.18
CA PRO A 26 1.68 -11.13 -7.87
C PRO A 26 2.37 -10.39 -9.03
N GLU A 27 3.27 -9.48 -8.68
CA GLU A 27 4.18 -8.81 -9.60
C GLU A 27 5.62 -9.13 -9.18
N LEU A 28 6.54 -9.17 -10.13
CA LEU A 28 7.96 -9.46 -9.88
C LEU A 28 8.71 -8.20 -9.43
N GLY A 29 9.93 -8.39 -8.96
CA GLY A 29 10.84 -7.30 -8.62
C GLY A 29 11.00 -6.32 -9.77
N TYR A 30 10.77 -5.03 -9.51
CA TYR A 30 10.80 -3.92 -10.48
C TYR A 30 9.63 -3.89 -11.49
N GLU A 31 8.69 -4.84 -11.39
CA GLU A 31 7.49 -4.90 -12.25
C GLU A 31 6.20 -4.62 -11.46
N GLU A 32 6.30 -4.14 -10.21
CA GLU A 32 5.18 -3.90 -9.29
C GLU A 32 4.32 -2.67 -9.62
N VAL A 33 4.03 -2.44 -10.90
CA VAL A 33 3.33 -1.25 -11.41
C VAL A 33 1.94 -1.09 -10.77
N ARG A 34 1.16 -2.18 -10.69
CA ARG A 34 -0.18 -2.16 -10.10
C ARG A 34 -0.11 -1.99 -8.59
N THR A 35 0.82 -2.69 -7.94
CA THR A 35 1.00 -2.61 -6.48
C THR A 35 1.44 -1.21 -6.08
N ALA A 36 2.41 -0.61 -6.77
CA ALA A 36 2.84 0.78 -6.56
C ALA A 36 1.68 1.77 -6.73
N GLY A 37 0.82 1.56 -7.73
CA GLY A 37 -0.40 2.36 -7.93
C GLY A 37 -1.37 2.24 -6.75
N ILE A 38 -1.66 1.03 -6.27
CA ILE A 38 -2.55 0.81 -5.11
C ILE A 38 -2.00 1.47 -3.85
N VAL A 39 -0.70 1.36 -3.59
CA VAL A 39 -0.04 2.01 -2.43
C VAL A 39 -0.12 3.52 -2.56
N THR A 40 0.17 4.07 -3.74
CA THR A 40 0.13 5.52 -4.02
C THR A 40 -1.25 6.10 -3.71
N GLU A 41 -2.30 5.49 -4.26
CA GLU A 41 -3.67 5.97 -4.07
C GLU A 41 -4.12 5.84 -2.61
N ARG A 42 -3.71 4.77 -1.93
CA ARG A 42 -4.00 4.62 -0.50
C ARG A 42 -3.32 5.70 0.34
N MET A 43 -2.03 5.98 0.12
CA MET A 43 -1.30 7.01 0.87
C MET A 43 -1.86 8.41 0.62
N LYS A 44 -2.20 8.74 -0.64
CA LYS A 44 -2.92 9.99 -0.95
C LYS A 44 -4.25 10.10 -0.23
N SER A 45 -5.05 9.02 -0.18
CA SER A 45 -6.34 9.01 0.54
C SER A 45 -6.22 9.26 2.04
N LEU A 46 -5.04 8.99 2.62
CA LEU A 46 -4.72 9.25 4.02
C LEU A 46 -4.16 10.66 4.27
N GLY A 47 -4.01 11.48 3.23
CA GLY A 47 -3.57 12.87 3.32
C GLY A 47 -2.05 13.06 3.24
N PHE A 48 -1.29 12.05 2.82
CA PHE A 48 0.14 12.19 2.57
C PHE A 48 0.41 12.86 1.22
N ASP A 49 1.51 13.61 1.14
CA ASP A 49 2.13 13.99 -0.12
C ASP A 49 2.98 12.81 -0.62
N VAL A 50 2.70 12.34 -1.84
CA VAL A 50 3.19 11.05 -2.33
C VAL A 50 3.81 11.21 -3.71
N ARG A 51 5.05 10.75 -3.86
CA ARG A 51 5.82 10.76 -5.10
C ARG A 51 6.06 9.32 -5.61
N PRO A 52 5.28 8.84 -6.59
CA PRO A 52 5.51 7.54 -7.22
C PRO A 52 6.67 7.60 -8.24
N GLY A 53 7.11 6.43 -8.72
CA GLY A 53 8.08 6.30 -9.80
C GLY A 53 9.54 6.40 -9.36
N ILE A 54 9.83 6.17 -8.08
CA ILE A 54 11.20 6.15 -7.56
C ILE A 54 11.85 4.83 -7.93
N ALA A 55 12.91 4.86 -8.74
CA ALA A 55 13.55 3.64 -9.24
C ALA A 55 12.52 2.64 -9.80
N GLU A 56 11.73 3.12 -10.77
CA GLU A 56 10.66 2.39 -11.48
C GLU A 56 9.34 2.29 -10.69
N THR A 57 9.29 1.51 -9.62
CA THR A 57 8.02 1.19 -8.91
C THR A 57 7.98 1.71 -7.47
N GLY A 58 9.04 2.34 -6.97
CA GLY A 58 9.10 2.89 -5.63
C GLY A 58 8.15 4.07 -5.41
N VAL A 59 7.67 4.19 -4.18
CA VAL A 59 6.76 5.25 -3.70
C VAL A 59 7.39 5.91 -2.48
N LEU A 60 7.56 7.23 -2.53
CA LEU A 60 8.06 8.05 -1.42
C LEU A 60 6.97 8.97 -0.89
#